data_AF-A0A1M3IFJ6-F1
#
_entry.id   AF-A0A1M3IFJ6-F1
#
_cell.length_a   1.000
_cell.length_b   1.000
_cell.length_c   1.000
_cell.angle_alpha   90.00
_cell.angle_beta   90.00
_cell.angle_gamma   90.00
#
_symmetry.space_group_name_H-M   'P 1'
#
loop_
_entity.id
_entity.type
_entity.pdbx_description
1 polymer ?
#
loop_
_entity_poly.entity_id
_entity_poly.type
_entity_poly.pdbx_seq_one_letter_code
_entity_poly.pdbx_strand_id
1 'polypeptide(L)'
;MKTIIIQLWQRLLDVCSEVCFYISDRYSYHKIKFKKRIDDADFEKLHEYIEKKSEALFNHENNVHKKNPQHKKQTHAHIGLSRDKWHLIFYKKRIFAIGATRVFYDVIHSTLPRAIELHKEKFGTRNAKDVLDALYETVPEGSREAFDDFLGIDNFAYITELRNGKPVGKLLRVTFFRQIDPDPKGVSEFTSGVFHAYKHFTYKGVALSTVKENYSLSHPSQIFRYLINGFFFCELYEERRDKPFWVADMPVGPKRIIKFVFHHEANSDTYSVSSVSKRNSP
;
A
#
# COMPACT_ATOMS: atom_id res chain seq x y z
N MET A 1 29.44 -18.69 17.13
CA MET A 1 28.91 -17.65 18.03
C MET A 1 28.19 -16.51 17.30
N LYS A 2 28.75 -15.90 16.24
CA LYS A 2 28.08 -14.81 15.47
C LYS A 2 26.72 -15.19 14.84
N THR A 3 26.56 -16.41 14.35
CA THR A 3 25.31 -16.88 13.69
C THR A 3 24.14 -17.03 14.67
N ILE A 4 24.42 -17.42 15.91
CA ILE A 4 23.40 -17.60 16.96
C ILE A 4 22.87 -16.24 17.43
N ILE A 5 23.74 -15.22 17.49
CA ILE A 5 23.36 -13.84 17.85
C ILE A 5 22.44 -13.24 16.78
N ILE A 6 22.71 -13.46 15.49
CA ILE A 6 21.85 -12.96 14.39
C ILE A 6 20.48 -13.63 14.43
N GLN A 7 20.40 -14.95 14.65
CA GLN A 7 19.11 -15.65 14.78
C GLN A 7 18.31 -15.24 16.02
N LEU A 8 18.99 -14.93 17.13
CA LEU A 8 18.36 -14.37 18.33
C LEU A 8 17.86 -12.94 18.09
N TRP A 9 18.59 -12.11 17.34
CA TRP A 9 18.14 -10.77 16.93
C TRP A 9 16.95 -10.82 15.97
N GLN A 10 16.93 -11.77 15.02
CA GLN A 10 15.78 -11.98 14.12
C GLN A 10 14.53 -12.39 14.91
N ARG A 11 14.67 -13.33 15.86
CA ARG A 11 13.57 -13.75 16.74
C ARG A 11 13.11 -12.65 17.70
N LEU A 12 14.03 -11.82 18.20
CA LEU A 12 13.69 -10.63 18.99
C LEU A 12 12.96 -9.58 18.15
N LEU A 13 13.34 -9.38 16.88
CA LEU A 13 12.60 -8.52 15.95
C LEU A 13 11.21 -9.09 15.61
N ASP A 14 11.08 -10.41 15.43
CA ASP A 14 9.80 -11.06 15.18
C ASP A 14 8.87 -10.91 16.40
N VAL A 15 9.37 -11.18 17.61
CA VAL A 15 8.62 -10.99 18.87
C VAL A 15 8.33 -9.51 19.14
N CYS A 16 9.26 -8.60 18.86
CA CYS A 16 9.03 -7.15 18.97
C CYS A 16 8.06 -6.65 17.90
N SER A 17 7.99 -7.25 16.72
CA SER A 17 7.02 -6.88 15.68
C SER A 17 5.60 -7.30 16.05
N GLU A 18 5.43 -8.47 16.68
CA GLU A 18 4.15 -8.92 17.26
C GLU A 18 3.74 -8.09 18.49
N VAL A 19 4.70 -7.69 19.33
CA VAL A 19 4.45 -6.93 20.58
C VAL A 19 4.29 -5.42 20.32
N CYS A 20 5.01 -4.81 19.38
CA CYS A 20 4.80 -3.41 18.96
C CYS A 20 3.45 -3.21 18.28
N PHE A 21 2.88 -4.27 17.71
CA PHE A 21 1.51 -4.31 17.19
C PHE A 21 0.45 -4.08 18.28
N TYR A 22 0.76 -4.45 19.53
CA TYR A 22 -0.16 -4.31 20.66
C TYR A 22 -0.06 -2.96 21.40
N ILE A 23 1.05 -2.22 21.25
CA ILE A 23 1.36 -1.12 22.19
C ILE A 23 1.26 0.29 21.57
N SER A 24 1.25 0.47 20.24
CA SER A 24 1.21 1.83 19.65
C SER A 24 -0.17 2.52 19.58
N ASP A 25 -1.26 1.86 19.98
CA ASP A 25 -2.63 2.35 19.73
C ASP A 25 -3.37 2.88 20.98
N ARG A 26 -2.64 3.45 21.96
CA ARG A 26 -3.25 3.99 23.19
C ARG A 26 -3.95 5.35 23.03
N TYR A 27 -3.82 6.05 21.91
CA TYR A 27 -4.41 7.39 21.74
C TYR A 27 -4.99 7.64 20.33
N SER A 28 -6.14 7.03 20.00
CA SER A 28 -7.11 7.64 19.07
C SER A 28 -8.50 6.96 19.17
N TYR A 29 -9.56 7.76 19.11
CA TYR A 29 -10.96 7.37 19.42
C TYR A 29 -11.65 6.44 18.41
N HIS A 30 -10.91 5.82 17.48
CA HIS A 30 -11.45 4.82 16.55
C HIS A 30 -10.42 3.69 16.44
N LYS A 31 -10.55 2.63 17.23
CA LYS A 31 -9.59 1.50 17.25
C LYS A 31 -9.79 0.58 16.04
N ILE A 32 -8.72 0.21 15.33
CA ILE A 32 -8.73 -1.02 14.53
C ILE A 32 -8.56 -2.15 15.54
N LYS A 33 -9.51 -3.08 15.60
CA LYS A 33 -9.31 -4.31 16.38
C LYS A 33 -8.79 -5.37 15.42
N PHE A 34 -7.54 -5.76 15.57
CA PHE A 34 -7.02 -6.93 14.89
C PHE A 34 -7.69 -8.17 15.48
N LYS A 35 -8.29 -9.00 14.62
CA LYS A 35 -8.96 -10.22 15.05
C LYS A 35 -8.01 -11.41 14.86
N LYS A 36 -8.21 -12.41 15.72
CA LYS A 36 -7.75 -13.81 15.70
C LYS A 36 -7.23 -14.29 14.33
N ARG A 37 -6.13 -15.05 14.36
CA ARG A 37 -5.56 -15.82 13.23
C ARG A 37 -6.70 -16.38 12.35
N ILE A 38 -6.65 -16.12 11.03
CA ILE A 38 -7.60 -16.68 10.06
C ILE A 38 -7.63 -18.19 10.26
N ASP A 39 -8.80 -18.79 10.45
CA ASP A 39 -8.92 -20.26 10.56
C ASP A 39 -8.69 -20.94 9.20
N ASP A 40 -8.53 -22.27 9.18
CA ASP A 40 -8.11 -22.98 7.97
C ASP A 40 -9.13 -22.84 6.84
N ALA A 41 -10.42 -23.01 7.17
CA ALA A 41 -11.50 -22.98 6.18
C ALA A 41 -11.74 -21.57 5.59
N ASP A 42 -11.57 -20.51 6.39
CA ASP A 42 -11.66 -19.14 5.88
C ASP A 42 -10.39 -18.75 5.11
N PHE A 43 -9.22 -19.29 5.49
CA PHE A 43 -7.98 -19.07 4.73
C PHE A 43 -8.04 -19.72 3.36
N GLU A 44 -8.50 -20.97 3.24
CA GLU A 44 -8.63 -21.66 1.95
C GLU A 44 -9.49 -20.89 0.96
N LYS A 45 -10.66 -20.40 1.40
CA LYS A 45 -11.56 -19.60 0.55
C LYS A 45 -10.94 -18.26 0.15
N LEU A 46 -10.21 -17.63 1.07
CA LEU A 46 -9.48 -16.40 0.78
C LEU A 46 -8.34 -16.67 -0.22
N HIS A 47 -7.59 -17.74 -0.02
CA HIS A 47 -6.48 -18.13 -0.86
C HIS A 47 -6.96 -18.42 -2.28
N GLU A 48 -7.97 -19.27 -2.47
CA GLU A 48 -8.56 -19.59 -3.77
C GLU A 48 -9.05 -18.33 -4.50
N TYR A 49 -9.76 -17.44 -3.78
CA TYR A 49 -10.24 -16.18 -4.35
C TYR A 49 -9.10 -15.26 -4.83
N ILE A 50 -8.04 -15.13 -4.02
CA ILE A 50 -6.89 -14.27 -4.36
C ILE A 50 -6.04 -14.91 -5.45
N GLU A 51 -5.79 -16.21 -5.38
CA GLU A 51 -5.01 -16.96 -6.35
C GLU A 51 -5.62 -16.81 -7.74
N LYS A 52 -6.92 -17.09 -7.88
CA LYS A 52 -7.64 -16.92 -9.16
C LYS A 52 -7.51 -15.52 -9.76
N LYS A 53 -7.68 -14.48 -8.93
CA LYS A 53 -7.57 -13.08 -9.40
C LYS A 53 -6.13 -12.70 -9.73
N SER A 54 -5.18 -13.09 -8.89
CA SER A 54 -3.77 -12.78 -9.07
C SER A 54 -3.14 -13.52 -10.25
N GLU A 55 -3.55 -14.77 -10.51
CA GLU A 55 -3.16 -15.53 -11.70
C GLU A 55 -3.71 -14.86 -12.98
N ALA A 56 -4.97 -14.43 -12.99
CA ALA A 56 -5.54 -13.70 -14.12
C ALA A 56 -4.78 -12.38 -14.38
N LEU A 57 -4.38 -11.66 -13.32
CA LEU A 57 -3.57 -10.45 -13.43
C LEU A 57 -2.17 -10.76 -13.98
N PHE A 58 -1.50 -11.77 -13.44
CA PHE A 58 -0.17 -12.22 -13.88
C PHE A 58 -0.18 -12.61 -15.36
N ASN A 59 -1.16 -13.38 -15.79
CA ASN A 59 -1.32 -13.79 -17.18
C ASN A 59 -1.59 -12.59 -18.09
N HIS A 60 -2.42 -11.63 -17.67
CA HIS A 60 -2.65 -10.41 -18.43
C HIS A 60 -1.36 -9.59 -18.59
N GLU A 61 -0.64 -9.32 -17.50
CA GLU A 61 0.60 -8.55 -17.50
C GLU A 61 1.67 -9.21 -18.38
N ASN A 62 1.85 -10.53 -18.28
CA ASN A 62 2.79 -11.28 -19.12
C ASN A 62 2.41 -11.26 -20.60
N ASN A 63 1.12 -11.36 -20.92
CA ASN A 63 0.64 -11.32 -22.31
C ASN A 63 0.83 -9.93 -22.93
N VAL A 64 0.64 -8.86 -22.15
CA VAL A 64 0.94 -7.49 -22.58
C VAL A 64 2.44 -7.31 -22.83
N HIS A 65 3.30 -7.85 -21.95
CA HIS A 65 4.74 -7.79 -22.11
C HIS A 65 5.22 -8.53 -23.37
N LYS A 66 4.73 -9.75 -23.61
CA LYS A 66 5.03 -10.52 -24.83
C LYS A 66 4.67 -9.78 -26.12
N LYS A 67 3.56 -9.03 -26.13
CA LYS A 67 3.10 -8.25 -27.28
C LYS A 67 3.88 -6.95 -27.49
N ASN A 68 4.50 -6.41 -26.44
CA ASN A 68 5.20 -5.14 -26.47
C ASN A 68 6.56 -5.24 -25.73
N PRO A 69 7.57 -5.92 -26.31
CA PRO A 69 8.85 -6.18 -25.64
C PRO A 69 9.65 -4.90 -25.30
N GLN A 70 9.38 -3.81 -26.03
CA GLN A 70 9.99 -2.50 -25.80
C GLN A 70 9.46 -1.81 -24.53
N HIS A 71 8.29 -2.21 -24.04
CA HIS A 71 7.81 -1.81 -22.72
C HIS A 71 8.44 -2.74 -21.67
N LYS A 72 9.48 -2.25 -21.00
CA LYS A 72 10.09 -2.82 -19.78
C LYS A 72 9.12 -2.89 -18.57
N LYS A 73 7.83 -3.18 -18.77
CA LYS A 73 6.95 -3.49 -17.65
C LYS A 73 7.26 -4.90 -17.20
N GLN A 74 8.15 -4.99 -16.20
CA GLN A 74 8.32 -6.20 -15.41
C GLN A 74 6.96 -6.59 -14.83
N THR A 75 6.68 -7.88 -14.79
CA THR A 75 5.44 -8.41 -14.22
C THR A 75 5.40 -8.04 -12.75
N HIS A 76 4.37 -7.29 -12.33
CA HIS A 76 4.25 -6.80 -10.96
C HIS A 76 3.37 -7.73 -10.10
N ALA A 77 2.67 -8.68 -10.71
CA ALA A 77 1.77 -9.59 -10.01
C ALA A 77 2.48 -10.88 -9.54
N HIS A 78 2.27 -11.23 -8.27
CA HIS A 78 2.54 -12.57 -7.74
C HIS A 78 1.25 -13.35 -7.56
N ILE A 79 1.31 -14.67 -7.77
CA ILE A 79 0.20 -15.58 -7.54
C ILE A 79 0.10 -15.88 -6.04
N GLY A 80 -0.99 -15.46 -5.42
CA GLY A 80 -1.30 -15.76 -4.02
C GLY A 80 -0.33 -15.15 -2.98
N LEU A 81 -0.60 -15.44 -1.71
CA LEU A 81 0.25 -15.12 -0.56
C LEU A 81 0.13 -16.23 0.49
N SER A 82 1.23 -16.54 1.18
CA SER A 82 1.25 -17.49 2.28
C SER A 82 0.42 -16.98 3.48
N ARG A 83 -0.11 -17.91 4.29
CA ARG A 83 -1.07 -17.61 5.36
C ARG A 83 -0.58 -16.61 6.40
N ASP A 84 0.69 -16.70 6.77
CA ASP A 84 1.37 -15.83 7.73
C ASP A 84 1.37 -14.36 7.31
N LYS A 85 1.18 -14.07 6.01
CA LYS A 85 1.14 -12.71 5.46
C LYS A 85 -0.22 -12.03 5.59
N TRP A 86 -1.24 -12.73 6.10
CA TRP A 86 -2.61 -12.24 6.17
C TRP A 86 -3.02 -11.83 7.58
N HIS A 87 -3.62 -10.64 7.68
CA HIS A 87 -4.18 -10.09 8.91
C HIS A 87 -5.65 -9.77 8.75
N LEU A 88 -6.45 -10.10 9.76
CA LEU A 88 -7.84 -9.68 9.86
C LEU A 88 -7.96 -8.39 10.66
N ILE A 89 -8.66 -7.41 10.09
CA ILE A 89 -9.03 -6.19 10.77
C ILE A 89 -10.55 -6.09 10.88
N PHE A 90 -11.02 -5.74 12.08
CA PHE A 90 -12.40 -5.33 12.30
C PHE A 90 -12.47 -3.81 12.30
N TYR A 91 -13.19 -3.25 11.33
CA TYR A 91 -13.30 -1.82 11.13
C TYR A 91 -14.74 -1.43 10.72
N LYS A 92 -15.34 -0.46 11.44
CA LYS A 92 -16.72 0.02 11.22
C LYS A 92 -17.73 -1.12 11.02
N LYS A 93 -17.69 -2.13 11.90
CA LYS A 93 -18.57 -3.33 11.88
C LYS A 93 -18.38 -4.27 10.68
N ARG A 94 -17.35 -4.08 9.86
CA ARG A 94 -16.95 -4.97 8.77
C ARG A 94 -15.62 -5.64 9.09
N ILE A 95 -15.37 -6.79 8.47
CA ILE A 95 -14.11 -7.52 8.56
C ILE A 95 -13.38 -7.36 7.23
N PHE A 96 -12.09 -7.06 7.27
CA PHE A 96 -11.24 -7.05 6.09
C PHE A 96 -10.04 -7.96 6.29
N ALA A 97 -9.62 -8.62 5.22
CA ALA A 97 -8.35 -9.31 5.14
C ALA A 97 -7.34 -8.42 4.42
N ILE A 98 -6.17 -8.24 5.02
CA ILE A 98 -5.03 -7.55 4.42
C ILE A 98 -3.89 -8.56 4.29
N GLY A 99 -3.45 -8.83 3.07
CA GLY A 99 -2.33 -9.71 2.78
C GLY A 99 -1.21 -8.91 2.14
N ALA A 100 -0.01 -8.88 2.73
CA ALA A 100 1.10 -8.08 2.20
C ALA A 100 2.35 -8.91 1.94
N THR A 101 3.10 -8.55 0.90
CA THR A 101 4.49 -9.01 0.79
C THR A 101 5.29 -8.50 1.98
N ARG A 102 6.31 -9.26 2.40
CA ARG A 102 7.12 -8.93 3.58
C ARG A 102 7.75 -7.54 3.46
N VAL A 103 8.36 -7.26 2.31
CA VAL A 103 8.99 -5.97 2.01
C VAL A 103 7.95 -4.85 2.03
N PHE A 104 6.77 -5.04 1.42
CA PHE A 104 5.71 -4.04 1.49
C PHE A 104 5.32 -3.72 2.93
N TYR A 105 5.13 -4.76 3.73
CA TYR A 105 4.82 -4.63 5.14
C TYR A 105 5.93 -3.90 5.91
N ASP A 106 7.18 -4.35 5.80
CA ASP A 106 8.33 -3.83 6.54
C ASP A 106 8.58 -2.35 6.21
N VAL A 107 8.43 -1.93 4.94
CA VAL A 107 8.59 -0.52 4.59
C VAL A 107 7.51 0.34 5.22
N ILE A 108 6.24 -0.06 5.12
CA ILE A 108 5.13 0.74 5.67
C ILE A 108 5.17 0.78 7.21
N HIS A 109 5.57 -0.32 7.83
CA HIS A 109 5.52 -0.49 9.28
C HIS A 109 6.80 -0.07 10.01
N SER A 110 7.95 -0.05 9.35
CA SER A 110 9.24 0.17 10.01
C SER A 110 10.20 1.04 9.22
N THR A 111 10.49 0.72 7.96
CA THR A 111 11.52 1.46 7.20
C THR A 111 11.12 2.90 6.92
N LEU A 112 9.89 3.16 6.47
CA LEU A 112 9.41 4.51 6.19
C LEU A 112 9.37 5.39 7.46
N PRO A 113 8.78 4.95 8.59
CA PRO A 113 8.88 5.69 9.85
C PRO A 113 10.32 6.04 10.22
N ARG A 114 11.25 5.08 10.11
CA ARG A 114 12.67 5.27 10.44
C ARG A 114 13.37 6.22 9.47
N ALA A 115 13.11 6.10 8.17
CA ALA A 115 13.66 6.98 7.14
C ALA A 115 13.22 8.43 7.36
N ILE A 116 11.96 8.64 7.74
CA ILE A 116 11.45 9.96 8.12
C ILE A 116 12.18 10.49 9.34
N GLU A 117 12.50 9.66 10.34
CA GLU A 117 13.21 10.13 11.53
C GLU A 117 14.66 10.52 11.24
N LEU A 118 15.35 9.77 10.39
CA LEU A 118 16.76 9.94 10.07
C LEU A 118 17.03 10.98 8.97
N HIS A 119 16.12 11.11 7.99
CA HIS A 119 16.33 11.87 6.76
C HIS A 119 15.16 12.82 6.45
N LYS A 120 14.71 13.59 7.46
CA LYS A 120 13.53 14.48 7.37
C LYS A 120 13.59 15.45 6.20
N GLU A 121 14.78 15.92 5.88
CA GLU A 121 15.09 16.88 4.81
C GLU A 121 14.77 16.36 3.41
N LYS A 122 14.70 15.03 3.24
CA LYS A 122 14.39 14.37 1.96
C LYS A 122 12.90 14.19 1.69
N PHE A 123 12.04 14.57 2.64
CA PHE A 123 10.60 14.50 2.50
C PHE A 123 9.99 15.89 2.28
N GLY A 124 8.99 15.98 1.39
CA GLY A 124 8.34 17.24 1.05
C GLY A 124 9.15 18.14 0.11
N THR A 125 10.12 17.58 -0.62
CA THR A 125 11.04 18.30 -1.53
C THR A 125 10.50 18.49 -2.94
N ARG A 126 9.34 17.90 -3.24
CA ARG A 126 8.73 17.73 -4.57
C ARG A 126 9.47 16.78 -5.50
N ASN A 127 10.44 16.01 -5.00
CA ASN A 127 11.19 15.04 -5.79
C ASN A 127 11.03 13.63 -5.23
N ALA A 128 10.48 12.71 -6.03
CA ALA A 128 10.30 11.31 -5.64
C ALA A 128 11.63 10.58 -5.39
N LYS A 129 12.72 11.00 -6.04
CA LYS A 129 14.05 10.39 -5.86
C LYS A 129 14.59 10.61 -4.46
N ASP A 130 14.37 11.78 -3.86
CA ASP A 130 14.81 12.06 -2.49
C ASP A 130 14.15 11.11 -1.47
N VAL A 131 12.86 10.80 -1.66
CA VAL A 131 12.13 9.84 -0.81
C VAL A 131 12.73 8.43 -0.92
N LEU A 132 13.08 8.01 -2.14
CA LEU A 132 13.71 6.70 -2.38
C LEU A 132 15.13 6.66 -1.84
N ASP A 133 15.88 7.75 -1.93
CA ASP A 133 17.21 7.87 -1.35
C ASP A 133 17.16 7.75 0.17
N ALA A 134 16.17 8.38 0.82
CA ALA A 134 15.96 8.25 2.27
C ALA A 134 15.68 6.79 2.69
N LEU A 135 14.88 6.07 1.89
CA LEU A 135 14.59 4.64 2.14
C LEU A 135 15.84 3.78 1.94
N TYR A 136 16.58 4.01 0.85
CA TYR A 136 17.81 3.28 0.55
C TYR A 136 18.89 3.51 1.61
N GLU A 137 19.10 4.75 2.05
CA GLU A 137 20.07 5.06 3.11
C GLU A 137 19.69 4.46 4.48
N THR A 138 18.41 4.20 4.70
CA THR A 138 17.93 3.55 5.93
C THR A 138 18.20 2.03 5.92
N VAL A 139 18.08 1.39 4.76
CA VAL A 139 18.28 -0.07 4.57
C VAL A 139 18.98 -0.30 3.22
N PRO A 140 20.30 -0.06 3.13
CA PRO A 140 21.01 -0.14 1.87
C PRO A 140 21.18 -1.61 1.47
N GLU A 141 20.45 -2.01 0.44
CA GLU A 141 20.53 -3.35 -0.17
C GLU A 141 20.73 -3.22 -1.69
N GLY A 142 21.78 -3.85 -2.21
CA GLY A 142 22.10 -3.81 -3.63
C GLY A 142 22.62 -2.46 -4.11
N SER A 143 22.52 -2.18 -5.42
CA SER A 143 22.78 -0.85 -5.96
C SER A 143 21.56 0.04 -5.84
N ARG A 144 21.78 1.35 -5.93
CA ARG A 144 20.72 2.35 -5.87
C ARG A 144 19.65 2.13 -6.94
N GLU A 145 20.05 1.83 -8.17
CA GLU A 145 19.15 1.57 -9.29
C GLU A 145 18.38 0.26 -9.09
N ALA A 146 19.06 -0.80 -8.63
CA ALA A 146 18.42 -2.07 -8.35
C ALA A 146 17.40 -1.96 -7.20
N PHE A 147 17.62 -1.06 -6.24
CA PHE A 147 16.69 -0.79 -5.16
C PHE A 147 15.39 -0.11 -5.63
N ASP A 148 15.48 0.84 -6.56
CA ASP A 148 14.30 1.48 -7.16
C ASP A 148 13.44 0.46 -7.90
N ASP A 149 14.09 -0.36 -8.74
CA ASP A 149 13.43 -1.43 -9.48
C ASP A 149 12.81 -2.43 -8.50
N PHE A 150 13.56 -2.85 -7.48
CA PHE A 150 13.06 -3.75 -6.45
C PHE A 150 11.79 -3.22 -5.78
N LEU A 151 11.77 -1.97 -5.30
CA LEU A 151 10.56 -1.39 -4.71
C LEU A 151 9.41 -1.23 -5.71
N GLY A 152 9.71 -0.98 -6.99
CA GLY A 152 8.71 -0.86 -8.05
C GLY A 152 8.10 -2.19 -8.52
N ILE A 153 8.75 -3.32 -8.23
CA ILE A 153 8.37 -4.65 -8.70
C ILE A 153 7.84 -5.50 -7.54
N ASP A 154 6.73 -6.20 -7.75
CA ASP A 154 6.23 -7.29 -6.91
C ASP A 154 6.05 -7.00 -5.41
N ASN A 155 6.09 -5.72 -5.01
CA ASN A 155 5.91 -5.28 -3.64
C ASN A 155 4.55 -4.63 -3.45
N PHE A 156 3.63 -5.41 -2.88
CA PHE A 156 2.23 -5.01 -2.74
C PHE A 156 1.55 -5.53 -1.48
N ALA A 157 0.35 -5.01 -1.24
CA ALA A 157 -0.66 -5.57 -0.37
C ALA A 157 -2.01 -5.73 -1.10
N TYR A 158 -2.74 -6.78 -0.74
CA TYR A 158 -4.13 -7.02 -1.10
C TYR A 158 -5.03 -6.65 0.07
N ILE A 159 -6.20 -6.07 -0.25
CA ILE A 159 -7.25 -5.77 0.72
C ILE A 159 -8.59 -6.24 0.13
N THR A 160 -9.32 -7.04 0.90
CA THR A 160 -10.68 -7.48 0.56
C THR A 160 -11.57 -7.47 1.79
N GLU A 161 -12.86 -7.17 1.59
CA GLU A 161 -13.89 -7.34 2.63
C GLU A 161 -14.24 -8.83 2.78
N LEU A 162 -14.46 -9.27 4.01
CA LEU A 162 -14.99 -10.60 4.33
C LEU A 162 -16.42 -10.48 4.88
N ARG A 163 -17.34 -11.28 4.35
CA ARG A 163 -18.68 -11.50 4.91
C ARG A 163 -18.87 -12.97 5.19
N ASN A 164 -19.21 -13.30 6.44
CA ASN A 164 -19.36 -14.68 6.89
C ASN A 164 -18.17 -15.57 6.49
N GLY A 165 -16.94 -15.06 6.70
CA GLY A 165 -15.69 -15.78 6.38
C GLY A 165 -15.30 -15.79 4.90
N LYS A 166 -16.11 -15.22 3.99
CA LYS A 166 -15.88 -15.26 2.54
C LYS A 166 -15.51 -13.89 1.97
N PRO A 167 -14.50 -13.80 1.08
CA PRO A 167 -14.23 -12.58 0.32
C PRO A 167 -15.45 -12.13 -0.49
N VAL A 168 -15.70 -10.83 -0.56
CA VAL A 168 -16.82 -10.28 -1.32
C VAL A 168 -16.39 -9.24 -2.35
N GLY A 169 -16.67 -9.56 -3.63
CA GLY A 169 -16.72 -8.64 -4.76
C GLY A 169 -15.37 -8.03 -5.17
N LYS A 170 -14.89 -7.06 -4.39
CA LYS A 170 -13.81 -6.17 -4.82
C LYS A 170 -12.49 -6.55 -4.16
N LEU A 171 -11.44 -6.68 -4.96
CA LEU A 171 -10.06 -6.83 -4.50
C LEU A 171 -9.28 -5.55 -4.78
N LEU A 172 -8.73 -4.92 -3.74
CA LEU A 172 -7.84 -3.77 -3.88
C LEU A 172 -6.38 -4.23 -3.76
N ARG A 173 -5.60 -4.01 -4.81
CA ARG A 173 -4.14 -4.15 -4.81
C ARG A 173 -3.48 -2.80 -4.58
N VAL A 174 -2.52 -2.77 -3.68
CA VAL A 174 -1.84 -1.57 -3.21
C VAL A 174 -0.34 -1.77 -3.40
N THR A 175 0.29 -1.02 -4.29
CA THR A 175 1.75 -1.01 -4.51
C THR A 175 2.37 0.25 -3.93
N PHE A 176 3.70 0.31 -3.83
CA PHE A 176 4.38 1.55 -3.44
C PHE A 176 4.18 2.66 -4.48
N PHE A 177 4.51 2.33 -5.73
CA PHE A 177 4.32 3.14 -6.92
C PHE A 177 4.29 2.19 -8.13
N ARG A 178 3.93 2.70 -9.32
CA ARG A 178 4.02 1.94 -10.58
C ARG A 178 5.27 2.32 -11.37
N GLN A 179 5.57 3.61 -11.41
CA GLN A 179 6.70 4.18 -12.10
C GLN A 179 7.00 5.57 -11.53
N ILE A 180 8.15 6.12 -11.91
CA ILE A 180 8.56 7.47 -11.58
C ILE A 180 8.64 8.24 -12.88
N ASP A 181 7.76 9.23 -13.04
CA ASP A 181 7.69 10.06 -14.25
C ASP A 181 8.03 11.51 -13.88
N PRO A 182 8.63 12.29 -14.79
CA PRO A 182 8.72 13.73 -14.58
C PRO A 182 7.31 14.34 -14.53
N ASP A 183 7.09 15.23 -13.58
CA ASP A 183 5.93 16.11 -13.53
C ASP A 183 6.00 17.16 -14.68
N PRO A 184 4.96 17.99 -14.87
CA PRO A 184 4.99 19.04 -15.90
C PRO A 184 6.13 20.05 -15.79
N LYS A 185 6.85 20.09 -14.67
CA LYS A 185 8.02 20.94 -14.42
C LYS A 185 9.35 20.18 -14.58
N GLY A 186 9.30 18.91 -14.98
CA GLY A 186 10.47 18.05 -15.16
C GLY A 186 10.97 17.37 -13.88
N VAL A 187 10.26 17.50 -12.75
CA VAL A 187 10.68 16.94 -11.46
C VAL A 187 10.13 15.53 -11.29
N SER A 188 10.97 14.58 -10.86
CA SER A 188 10.55 13.19 -10.71
C SER A 188 9.42 13.03 -9.69
N GLU A 189 8.40 12.26 -10.08
CA GLU A 189 7.18 12.10 -9.30
C GLU A 189 6.66 10.66 -9.35
N PHE A 190 6.13 10.19 -8.21
CA PHE A 190 5.49 8.87 -8.13
C PHE A 190 4.18 8.85 -8.90
N THR A 191 4.05 7.88 -9.80
CA THR A 191 2.81 7.55 -10.48
C THR A 191 2.16 6.35 -9.79
N SER A 192 0.93 6.55 -9.30
CA SER A 192 0.12 5.51 -8.62
C SER A 192 0.71 5.00 -7.30
N GLY A 193 -0.02 4.12 -6.61
CA GLY A 193 0.44 3.50 -5.36
C GLY A 193 0.39 4.40 -4.12
N VAL A 194 0.89 3.88 -2.99
CA VAL A 194 0.82 4.56 -1.69
C VAL A 194 1.77 5.74 -1.57
N PHE A 195 2.94 5.74 -2.20
CA PHE A 195 3.82 6.92 -2.18
C PHE A 195 3.18 8.11 -2.89
N HIS A 196 2.36 7.87 -3.91
CA HIS A 196 1.54 8.92 -4.51
C HIS A 196 0.45 9.41 -3.54
N ALA A 197 -0.21 8.50 -2.82
CA ALA A 197 -1.21 8.86 -1.82
C ALA A 197 -0.62 9.65 -0.65
N TYR A 198 0.58 9.29 -0.19
CA TYR A 198 1.27 9.86 0.95
C TYR A 198 1.65 11.34 0.79
N LYS A 199 1.63 11.89 -0.41
CA LYS A 199 1.82 13.34 -0.64
C LYS A 199 0.84 14.19 0.17
N HIS A 200 -0.31 13.63 0.49
CA HIS A 200 -1.37 14.33 1.19
C HIS A 200 -1.25 14.26 2.71
N PHE A 201 -0.26 13.52 3.23
CA PHE A 201 -0.17 13.10 4.63
C PHE A 201 1.20 13.42 5.26
N THR A 202 1.19 13.57 6.58
CA THR A 202 2.39 13.74 7.41
C THR A 202 2.45 12.70 8.51
N TYR A 203 3.65 12.51 9.06
CA TYR A 203 3.89 11.75 10.27
C TYR A 203 4.90 12.51 11.12
N LYS A 204 4.56 12.72 12.40
CA LYS A 204 5.39 13.54 13.33
C LYS A 204 5.77 14.92 12.76
N GLY A 205 4.84 15.55 12.01
CA GLY A 205 5.04 16.86 11.40
C GLY A 205 5.89 16.87 10.12
N VAL A 206 6.35 15.72 9.64
CA VAL A 206 7.16 15.57 8.43
C VAL A 206 6.31 14.95 7.32
N ALA A 207 6.49 15.41 6.08
CA ALA A 207 5.79 14.85 4.92
C ALA A 207 6.07 13.35 4.78
N LEU A 208 5.07 12.58 4.33
CA LEU A 208 5.26 11.15 4.05
C LEU A 208 5.76 10.86 2.62
N SER A 209 5.83 11.89 1.76
CA SER A 209 6.23 11.78 0.36
C SER A 209 6.66 13.17 -0.16
N THR A 210 6.41 13.46 -1.43
CA THR A 210 6.98 14.61 -2.15
C THR A 210 6.39 15.97 -1.77
N VAL A 211 5.19 16.05 -1.17
CA VAL A 211 4.52 17.33 -0.88
C VAL A 211 4.44 17.59 0.63
N LYS A 212 4.77 18.82 1.04
CA LYS A 212 4.53 19.32 2.41
C LYS A 212 3.04 19.58 2.58
N GLU A 213 2.42 18.85 3.49
CA GLU A 213 0.97 18.88 3.64
C GLU A 213 0.57 18.65 5.10
N ASN A 214 -0.70 18.86 5.48
CA ASN A 214 -1.08 18.97 6.90
C ASN A 214 -1.98 17.84 7.45
N TYR A 215 -2.16 16.70 6.76
CA TYR A 215 -2.90 15.57 7.34
C TYR A 215 -1.99 14.62 8.12
N SER A 216 -1.89 14.88 9.42
CA SER A 216 -1.09 14.05 10.32
C SER A 216 -1.71 12.66 10.51
N LEU A 217 -0.93 11.64 10.21
CA LEU A 217 -1.16 10.25 10.59
C LEU A 217 -0.42 9.97 11.90
N SER A 218 -1.00 9.15 12.77
CA SER A 218 -0.27 8.68 13.96
C SER A 218 0.80 7.63 13.62
N HIS A 219 0.71 7.02 12.43
CA HIS A 219 1.68 6.08 11.87
C HIS A 219 1.43 5.94 10.35
N PRO A 220 2.46 5.76 9.49
CA PRO A 220 2.25 5.59 8.04
C PRO A 220 1.24 4.51 7.67
N SER A 221 1.26 3.37 8.36
CA SER A 221 0.30 2.26 8.18
C SER A 221 -1.19 2.65 8.29
N GLN A 222 -1.52 3.82 8.87
CA GLN A 222 -2.89 4.33 8.85
C GLN A 222 -3.43 4.57 7.44
N ILE A 223 -2.57 4.64 6.40
CA ILE A 223 -3.00 4.75 5.01
C ILE A 223 -4.03 3.69 4.62
N PHE A 224 -3.92 2.46 5.17
CA PHE A 224 -4.87 1.39 4.90
C PHE A 224 -6.29 1.79 5.31
N ARG A 225 -6.47 2.58 6.37
CA ARG A 225 -7.80 3.08 6.79
C ARG A 225 -8.39 4.02 5.77
N TYR A 226 -7.56 4.91 5.21
CA TYR A 226 -7.98 5.86 4.19
C TYR A 226 -8.34 5.13 2.89
N LEU A 227 -7.52 4.16 2.48
CA LEU A 227 -7.81 3.31 1.34
C LEU A 227 -9.09 2.49 1.54
N ILE A 228 -9.29 1.92 2.73
CA ILE A 228 -10.51 1.15 3.03
C ILE A 228 -11.75 2.04 3.02
N ASN A 229 -11.69 3.22 3.64
CA ASN A 229 -12.80 4.16 3.63
C ASN A 229 -13.13 4.61 2.21
N GLY A 230 -12.13 5.04 1.44
CA GLY A 230 -12.34 5.47 0.06
C GLY A 230 -12.85 4.35 -0.84
N PHE A 231 -12.35 3.13 -0.71
CA PHE A 231 -12.67 2.07 -1.67
C PHE A 231 -13.92 1.23 -1.29
N PHE A 232 -14.14 0.95 -0.01
CA PHE A 232 -15.21 0.04 0.45
C PHE A 232 -16.39 0.74 1.14
N PHE A 233 -16.23 2.00 1.59
CA PHE A 233 -17.28 2.74 2.29
C PHE A 233 -17.82 3.93 1.51
N CYS A 234 -17.04 4.55 0.64
CA CYS A 234 -17.56 5.57 -0.28
C CYS A 234 -18.28 4.92 -1.46
N GLU A 235 -19.23 5.66 -2.03
CA GLU A 235 -19.82 5.33 -3.31
C GLU A 235 -18.74 5.46 -4.40
N LEU A 236 -18.57 4.41 -5.20
CA LEU A 236 -17.69 4.44 -6.36
C LEU A 236 -18.51 4.80 -7.59
N TYR A 237 -18.09 5.84 -8.29
CA TYR A 237 -18.66 6.21 -9.58
C TYR A 237 -17.61 6.12 -10.68
N GLU A 238 -18.05 5.80 -11.89
CA GLU A 238 -17.17 5.75 -13.05
C GLU A 238 -16.93 7.17 -13.57
N GLU A 239 -15.67 7.59 -13.62
CA GLU A 239 -15.28 8.80 -14.34
C GLU A 239 -14.85 8.38 -15.74
N ARG A 240 -15.74 8.55 -16.72
CA ARG A 240 -15.46 8.21 -18.12
C ARG A 240 -14.30 9.05 -18.65
N ARG A 241 -13.16 8.39 -18.82
CA ARG A 241 -12.01 8.84 -19.60
C ARG A 241 -11.75 7.78 -20.67
N ASP A 242 -10.59 7.84 -21.32
CA ASP A 242 -10.13 6.83 -22.30
C ASP A 242 -10.02 5.41 -21.71
N LYS A 243 -10.09 5.27 -20.37
CA LYS A 243 -10.08 4.00 -19.61
C LYS A 243 -11.09 4.07 -18.45
N PRO A 244 -11.67 2.94 -18.01
CA PRO A 244 -12.60 2.90 -16.88
C PRO A 244 -11.85 3.17 -15.57
N PHE A 245 -11.98 4.38 -15.05
CA PHE A 245 -11.51 4.76 -13.72
C PHE A 245 -12.69 4.85 -12.77
N TRP A 246 -12.51 4.26 -11.59
CA TRP A 246 -13.47 4.35 -10.50
C TRP A 246 -13.02 5.40 -9.51
N VAL A 247 -13.92 6.27 -9.12
CA VAL A 247 -13.62 7.41 -8.27
C VAL A 247 -14.37 7.29 -6.95
N ALA A 248 -13.69 7.63 -5.87
CA ALA A 248 -14.28 7.82 -4.57
C ALA A 248 -13.92 9.20 -4.03
N ASP A 249 -14.93 9.98 -3.68
CA ASP A 249 -14.77 11.23 -2.95
C ASP A 249 -14.98 10.96 -1.47
N MET A 250 -13.89 10.98 -0.69
CA MET A 250 -13.91 10.69 0.73
C MET A 250 -13.78 11.98 1.54
N PRO A 251 -14.81 12.38 2.30
CA PRO A 251 -14.74 13.54 3.18
C PRO A 251 -13.71 13.34 4.30
N VAL A 252 -12.85 14.33 4.52
CA VAL A 252 -11.80 14.32 5.55
C VAL A 252 -11.88 15.61 6.37
N GLY A 253 -13.06 15.80 6.97
CA GLY A 253 -13.47 17.01 7.68
C GLY A 253 -14.54 17.80 6.92
N PRO A 254 -14.98 18.95 7.47
CA PRO A 254 -16.14 19.69 6.96
C PRO A 254 -15.90 20.41 5.63
N LYS A 255 -14.65 20.62 5.21
CA LYS A 255 -14.32 21.44 4.03
C LYS A 255 -13.39 20.76 3.03
N ARG A 256 -13.06 19.49 3.24
CA ARG A 256 -11.99 18.83 2.48
C ARG A 256 -12.39 17.43 2.07
N ILE A 257 -12.08 17.10 0.83
CA ILE A 257 -12.33 15.80 0.22
C ILE A 257 -10.99 15.28 -0.28
N ILE A 258 -10.69 14.03 0.05
CA ILE A 258 -9.64 13.27 -0.63
C ILE A 258 -10.32 12.45 -1.71
N LYS A 259 -10.01 12.78 -2.97
CA LYS A 259 -10.44 12.05 -4.14
C LYS A 259 -9.46 10.92 -4.42
N PHE A 260 -9.94 9.69 -4.33
CA PHE A 260 -9.22 8.50 -4.79
C PHE A 260 -9.68 8.13 -6.20
N VAL A 261 -8.73 7.78 -7.05
CA VAL A 261 -8.99 7.23 -8.38
C VAL A 261 -8.38 5.84 -8.43
N PHE A 262 -9.19 4.86 -8.81
CA PHE A 262 -8.82 3.46 -8.90
C PHE A 262 -8.89 3.01 -10.36
N HIS A 263 -7.82 2.36 -10.81
CA HIS A 263 -7.82 1.63 -12.07
C HIS A 263 -8.44 0.25 -11.83
N HIS A 264 -9.38 -0.16 -12.67
CA HIS A 264 -9.96 -1.50 -12.65
C HIS A 264 -9.34 -2.36 -13.75
N GLU A 265 -8.71 -3.45 -13.36
CA GLU A 265 -8.26 -4.48 -14.28
C GLU A 265 -9.39 -5.48 -14.50
N ALA A 266 -10.08 -5.38 -15.64
CA ALA A 266 -11.28 -6.18 -15.93
C ALA A 266 -11.00 -7.69 -15.96
N ASN A 267 -9.80 -8.10 -16.38
CA ASN A 267 -9.45 -9.52 -16.52
C ASN A 267 -9.33 -10.25 -15.18
N SER A 268 -8.82 -9.57 -14.16
CA SER A 268 -8.66 -10.10 -12.80
C SER A 268 -9.73 -9.60 -11.84
N ASP A 269 -10.55 -8.64 -12.28
CA ASP A 269 -11.46 -7.87 -11.45
C ASP A 269 -10.76 -7.37 -10.17
N THR A 270 -9.57 -6.78 -10.40
CA THR A 270 -8.70 -6.23 -9.35
C THR A 270 -8.58 -4.72 -9.55
N TYR A 271 -8.62 -3.99 -8.45
CA TYR A 271 -8.52 -2.54 -8.44
C TYR A 271 -7.15 -2.12 -7.94
N SER A 272 -6.63 -1.01 -8.44
CA SER A 272 -5.34 -0.45 -7.98
C SER A 272 -5.44 1.06 -7.80
N VAL A 273 -4.76 1.60 -6.80
CA VAL A 273 -4.73 3.06 -6.56
C VAL A 273 -3.98 3.73 -7.70
N SER A 274 -4.72 4.44 -8.56
CA SER A 274 -4.16 5.13 -9.72
C SER A 274 -3.65 6.52 -9.37
N SER A 275 -4.46 7.31 -8.66
CA SER A 275 -4.09 8.65 -8.21
C SER A 275 -4.89 9.06 -6.98
N VAL A 276 -4.33 9.99 -6.21
CA VAL A 276 -5.00 10.59 -5.05
C VAL A 276 -4.83 12.10 -5.13
N SER A 277 -5.92 12.84 -4.99
CA SER A 277 -5.92 14.30 -5.07
C SER A 277 -6.80 14.91 -3.99
N LYS A 278 -6.57 16.18 -3.69
CA LYS A 278 -7.42 16.95 -2.78
C LYS A 278 -8.36 17.84 -3.56
N ARG A 279 -9.55 18.02 -3.01
CA ARG A 279 -10.53 19.02 -3.44
C ARG A 279 -11.12 19.69 -2.22
N ASN A 280 -11.48 20.95 -2.35
CA ASN A 280 -12.33 21.59 -1.37
C ASN A 280 -13.75 21.03 -1.52
N SER A 281 -14.44 20.85 -0.39
CA SER A 281 -15.89 20.63 -0.47
C SER A 281 -16.51 21.87 -1.12
N PRO A 282 -17.47 21.70 -2.04
CA PRO A 282 -18.33 22.81 -2.45
C PRO A 282 -19.00 23.46 -1.24
#